data_AF-A0A3D1TDJ1-F1
#
_entry.id   AF-A0A3D1TDJ1-F1
#
_cell.length_a   1.000
_cell.length_b   1.000
_cell.length_c   1.000
_cell.angle_alpha   90.00
_cell.angle_beta   90.00
_cell.angle_gamma   90.00
#
_symmetry.space_group_name_H-M   'P 1'
#
loop_
_entity.id
_entity.type
_entity.pdbx_description
1 polymer ?
#
loop_
_entity_poly.entity_id
_entity_poly.type
_entity_poly.pdbx_seq_one_letter_code
_entity_poly.pdbx_strand_id
1 'polypeptide(L)'
;MQRTPHRSNPPKRLHRLSFIPLVVCLCVPHATFGQPAVDAPGFPSRAADLDPWPGFQNPPNGYGEVPFWWWTGDPLDEERLLWQIEQLHAKGISGMQVNYAHSDVPGWPTYEVEPPIFSDAWWDSWAFVAQACRDRDMGIGLSGYTIDWPNGKSLVSRLVYSEAEIQGREIEITQKHQAAAGETINITRTPDVIAVRAYPTGTTRWFPGNIDLLALASPSEATLQWTPDHGAWEVWVYSAPRKPGTLSPIHPMAGQRVIEKFFQPFQDHAPGQSAKGLNYFFHDELKFGVGDRIWTDDLPEEFAKRKGYDLFDALPAMFEDIGPATPKYRLDFMDVKMQLAQERYFIPIFNWHSSRGMIYGCDQGSRGLDPMEFGDYFSAVRWYSAPGHDTPGGKADLIKGKVSSSIAHLYSRPRVWLEGYHSLGWGATPENLMFATRENYLYGCNLLNLHGLYYTTHGSFWEWAPPCYHFRMPYWGHMETFLDYFERLSYLMSQGVHQADVAVIYPVATGQADMGGPEATNAAFVAGANLMRD
;
A
#
# COMPACT_ATOMS: atom_id res chain seq x y z
N MET A 1 -15.20 85.85 -11.08
CA MET A 1 -14.97 84.47 -11.55
C MET A 1 -13.84 83.87 -10.72
N GLN A 2 -14.20 82.95 -9.83
CA GLN A 2 -13.32 82.30 -8.85
C GLN A 2 -12.50 81.19 -9.50
N ARG A 3 -11.20 81.14 -9.18
CA ARG A 3 -10.37 79.94 -9.24
C ARG A 3 -9.29 80.02 -8.16
N THR A 4 -9.32 79.10 -7.21
CA THR A 4 -8.16 78.68 -6.43
C THR A 4 -8.33 77.22 -6.01
N PRO A 5 -7.28 76.37 -6.07
CA PRO A 5 -7.38 74.93 -5.88
C PRO A 5 -7.11 74.53 -4.43
N HIS A 6 -7.95 73.63 -3.89
CA HIS A 6 -7.72 73.01 -2.57
C HIS A 6 -6.98 71.68 -2.72
N ARG A 7 -5.81 71.60 -2.06
CA ARG A 7 -5.08 70.36 -1.78
C ARG A 7 -5.85 69.53 -0.73
N SER A 8 -5.99 68.23 -0.98
CA SER A 8 -6.56 67.24 -0.07
C SER A 8 -5.51 66.68 0.91
N ASN A 9 -5.90 66.52 2.17
CA ASN A 9 -5.13 65.85 3.23
C ASN A 9 -5.16 64.32 3.08
N PRO A 10 -4.12 63.60 3.55
CA PRO A 10 -4.06 62.13 3.46
C PRO A 10 -4.93 61.45 4.53
N PRO A 11 -5.43 60.21 4.27
CA PRO A 11 -6.25 59.48 5.23
C PRO A 11 -5.43 58.81 6.34
N LYS A 12 -6.05 58.71 7.51
CA LYS A 12 -5.54 58.12 8.76
C LYS A 12 -5.30 56.61 8.61
N ARG A 13 -4.16 56.13 9.13
CA ARG A 13 -3.83 54.69 9.25
C ARG A 13 -4.76 54.01 10.26
N LEU A 14 -5.47 52.96 9.84
CA LEU A 14 -6.00 51.94 10.75
C LEU A 14 -4.92 50.90 11.00
N HIS A 15 -4.65 50.60 12.26
CA HIS A 15 -3.80 49.49 12.67
C HIS A 15 -4.48 48.17 12.30
N ARG A 16 -3.88 47.40 11.39
CA ARG A 16 -4.25 45.99 11.16
C ARG A 16 -3.66 45.16 12.30
N LEU A 17 -4.53 44.56 13.11
CA LEU A 17 -4.20 43.41 13.94
C LEU A 17 -4.00 42.21 13.01
N SER A 18 -2.74 41.79 12.85
CA SER A 18 -2.40 40.56 12.15
C SER A 18 -2.72 39.37 13.05
N PHE A 19 -3.82 38.67 12.77
CA PHE A 19 -4.01 37.30 13.25
C PHE A 19 -3.07 36.39 12.46
N ILE A 20 -1.98 35.98 13.09
CA ILE A 20 -1.14 34.87 12.61
C ILE A 20 -1.87 33.60 13.01
N PRO A 21 -2.32 32.74 12.08
CA PRO A 21 -2.82 31.43 12.46
C PRO A 21 -1.61 30.64 12.96
N LEU A 22 -1.63 30.34 14.26
CA LEU A 22 -0.67 29.43 14.87
C LEU A 22 -1.00 28.03 14.33
N VAL A 23 -0.34 27.64 13.24
CA VAL A 23 -0.28 26.23 12.82
C VAL A 23 0.52 25.53 13.90
N VAL A 24 -0.18 24.91 14.85
CA VAL A 24 0.44 23.98 15.79
C VAL A 24 0.81 22.76 14.96
N CYS A 25 2.02 22.75 14.42
CA CYS A 25 2.70 21.50 14.08
C CYS A 25 2.85 20.74 15.40
N LEU A 26 1.91 19.84 15.68
CA LEU A 26 2.16 18.74 16.59
C LEU A 26 3.32 17.96 15.99
N CYS A 27 4.54 18.27 16.44
CA CYS A 27 5.69 17.41 16.28
C CYS A 27 5.35 16.11 17.03
N VAL A 28 4.71 15.18 16.33
CA VAL A 28 4.78 13.77 16.67
C VAL A 28 6.28 13.50 16.82
N PRO A 29 6.73 12.92 17.95
CA PRO A 29 8.14 12.58 18.11
C PRO A 29 8.53 11.82 16.86
N HIS A 30 9.59 12.26 16.17
CA HIS A 30 10.11 11.53 15.02
C HIS A 30 10.41 10.13 15.53
N ALA A 31 9.51 9.17 15.30
CA ALA A 31 9.87 7.78 15.33
C ALA A 31 11.07 7.71 14.41
N THR A 32 12.24 7.39 14.96
CA THR A 32 13.43 7.14 14.17
C THR A 32 13.08 5.97 13.26
N PHE A 33 12.64 6.29 12.04
CA PHE A 33 12.36 5.30 11.02
C PHE A 33 13.61 4.45 10.84
N GLY A 34 13.44 3.15 10.59
CA GLY A 34 14.59 2.28 10.34
C GLY A 34 15.36 2.80 9.15
N GLN A 35 16.43 3.57 9.38
CA GLN A 35 17.29 4.04 8.31
C GLN A 35 18.12 2.86 7.83
N PRO A 36 18.17 2.61 6.52
CA PRO A 36 19.04 1.60 5.97
C PRO A 36 20.50 1.93 6.31
N ALA A 37 21.36 0.91 6.33
CA ALA A 37 22.80 1.15 6.37
C ALA A 37 23.22 2.05 5.20
N VAL A 38 24.25 2.89 5.41
CA VAL A 38 24.72 3.88 4.43
C VAL A 38 25.05 3.25 3.06
N ASP A 39 25.45 1.97 3.06
CA ASP A 39 25.88 1.23 1.87
C ASP A 39 24.90 0.11 1.48
N ALA A 40 23.64 0.19 1.88
CA ALA A 40 22.63 -0.81 1.52
C ALA A 40 22.44 -0.89 -0.02
N PRO A 41 22.50 -2.09 -0.64
CA PRO A 41 22.36 -2.23 -2.09
C PRO A 41 21.07 -1.62 -2.65
N GLY A 42 21.21 -0.85 -3.72
CA GLY A 42 20.08 -0.21 -4.40
C GLY A 42 19.47 1.01 -3.70
N PHE A 43 20.08 1.53 -2.62
CA PHE A 43 19.67 2.78 -1.97
C PHE A 43 20.48 3.99 -2.51
N PRO A 44 19.81 5.09 -2.88
CA PRO A 44 20.49 6.25 -3.47
C PRO A 44 21.04 7.23 -2.45
N SER A 45 22.02 8.01 -2.89
CA SER A 45 22.49 9.20 -2.19
C SER A 45 21.69 10.43 -2.63
N ARG A 46 21.38 11.29 -1.65
CA ARG A 46 20.75 12.60 -1.84
C ARG A 46 21.70 13.75 -1.50
N ALA A 47 22.98 13.44 -1.31
CA ALA A 47 23.98 14.43 -0.98
C ALA A 47 24.08 15.48 -2.09
N ALA A 48 24.10 16.76 -1.72
CA ALA A 48 24.14 17.87 -2.69
C ALA A 48 25.48 17.97 -3.44
N ASP A 49 26.53 17.36 -2.89
CA ASP A 49 27.89 17.30 -3.40
C ASP A 49 28.23 15.94 -4.06
N LEU A 50 27.23 15.07 -4.28
CA LEU A 50 27.42 13.81 -4.98
C LEU A 50 27.92 14.04 -6.42
N ASP A 51 29.07 13.46 -6.74
CA ASP A 51 29.49 13.24 -8.13
C ASP A 51 28.96 11.87 -8.61
N PRO A 52 27.93 11.83 -9.48
CA PRO A 52 27.37 10.57 -9.96
C PRO A 52 28.25 9.91 -11.02
N TRP A 53 29.28 10.57 -11.55
CA TRP A 53 30.02 10.06 -12.71
C TRP A 53 30.73 8.72 -12.44
N PRO A 54 31.47 8.51 -11.34
CA PRO A 54 32.11 7.22 -11.06
C PRO A 54 31.10 6.07 -10.93
N GLY A 55 29.98 6.32 -10.23
CA GLY A 55 28.90 5.34 -10.09
C GLY A 55 28.09 5.14 -11.36
N PHE A 56 28.06 6.11 -12.28
CA PHE A 56 27.45 5.89 -13.60
C PHE A 56 28.34 5.01 -14.49
N GLN A 57 29.67 5.15 -14.40
CA GLN A 57 30.59 4.30 -15.17
C GLN A 57 30.52 2.84 -14.68
N ASN A 58 30.56 2.67 -13.35
CA ASN A 58 30.44 1.39 -12.65
C ASN A 58 29.41 1.52 -11.51
N PRO A 59 28.13 1.21 -11.77
CA PRO A 59 27.10 1.21 -10.73
C PRO A 59 27.47 0.34 -9.54
N PRO A 60 27.21 0.79 -8.30
CA PRO A 60 27.30 -0.08 -7.13
C PRO A 60 26.19 -1.15 -7.16
N ASN A 61 26.29 -2.15 -6.30
CA ASN A 61 25.33 -3.25 -6.26
C ASN A 61 23.89 -2.76 -6.00
N GLY A 62 22.94 -3.45 -6.63
CA GLY A 62 21.52 -3.31 -6.39
C GLY A 62 20.78 -2.33 -7.31
N TYR A 63 21.44 -1.82 -8.35
CA TYR A 63 20.83 -0.98 -9.38
C TYR A 63 20.46 -1.74 -10.66
N GLY A 64 20.90 -2.98 -10.81
CA GLY A 64 20.53 -3.84 -11.92
C GLY A 64 19.09 -4.35 -11.86
N GLU A 65 18.77 -5.19 -12.83
CA GLU A 65 17.46 -5.83 -12.97
C GLU A 65 17.22 -6.86 -11.85
N VAL A 66 15.94 -7.05 -11.49
CA VAL A 66 15.49 -8.03 -10.49
C VAL A 66 14.27 -8.76 -11.03
N PRO A 67 14.36 -10.01 -11.51
CA PRO A 67 13.25 -10.66 -12.18
C PRO A 67 12.33 -11.37 -11.20
N PHE A 68 11.08 -11.60 -11.63
CA PHE A 68 10.18 -12.52 -10.94
C PHE A 68 10.58 -13.95 -11.30
N TRP A 69 11.15 -14.65 -10.32
CA TRP A 69 11.62 -16.01 -10.43
C TRP A 69 10.53 -17.01 -10.02
N TRP A 70 9.84 -17.56 -11.01
CA TRP A 70 8.73 -18.48 -10.82
C TRP A 70 9.23 -19.87 -10.45
N TRP A 71 9.20 -20.20 -9.17
CA TRP A 71 9.53 -21.53 -8.63
C TRP A 71 8.37 -22.51 -8.84
N THR A 72 7.96 -22.68 -10.10
CA THR A 72 6.85 -23.53 -10.52
C THR A 72 7.32 -24.55 -11.56
N GLY A 73 6.66 -25.71 -11.59
CA GLY A 73 6.89 -26.79 -12.54
C GLY A 73 7.60 -27.99 -11.89
N ASP A 74 8.81 -28.34 -12.33
CA ASP A 74 9.55 -29.47 -11.74
C ASP A 74 9.91 -29.23 -10.26
N PRO A 75 10.21 -30.30 -9.49
CA PRO A 75 10.78 -30.17 -8.16
C PRO A 75 12.05 -29.29 -8.13
N LEU A 76 12.21 -28.53 -7.05
CA LEU A 76 13.40 -27.71 -6.83
C LEU A 76 14.64 -28.60 -6.66
N ASP A 77 15.70 -28.23 -7.35
CA ASP A 77 16.99 -28.91 -7.38
C ASP A 77 18.09 -27.85 -7.21
N GLU A 78 18.96 -28.05 -6.22
CA GLU A 78 19.98 -27.06 -5.84
C GLU A 78 20.99 -26.80 -6.96
N GLU A 79 21.37 -27.82 -7.74
CA GLU A 79 22.29 -27.66 -8.86
C GLU A 79 21.68 -26.78 -9.96
N ARG A 80 20.41 -27.01 -10.30
CA ARG A 80 19.68 -26.17 -11.26
C ARG A 80 19.49 -24.75 -10.73
N LEU A 81 19.08 -24.59 -9.47
CA LEU A 81 18.92 -23.28 -8.85
C LEU A 81 20.23 -22.50 -8.92
N LEU A 82 21.34 -23.12 -8.53
CA LEU A 82 22.67 -22.53 -8.60
C LEU A 82 23.07 -22.18 -10.03
N TRP A 83 22.85 -23.08 -10.99
CA TRP A 83 23.13 -22.81 -12.40
C TRP A 83 22.37 -21.58 -12.90
N GLN A 84 21.08 -21.41 -12.53
CA GLN A 84 20.31 -20.23 -12.90
C GLN A 84 20.89 -18.97 -12.27
N ILE A 85 21.21 -18.99 -10.98
CA ILE A 85 21.87 -17.87 -10.29
C ILE A 85 23.15 -17.46 -11.03
N GLU A 86 23.97 -18.43 -11.44
CA GLU A 86 25.21 -18.14 -12.18
C GLU A 86 24.95 -17.51 -13.56
N GLN A 87 23.91 -17.96 -14.28
CA GLN A 87 23.55 -17.33 -15.55
C GLN A 87 23.17 -15.86 -15.36
N LEU A 88 22.41 -15.55 -14.30
CA LEU A 88 21.94 -14.19 -14.01
C LEU A 88 23.07 -13.30 -13.50
N HIS A 89 23.90 -13.80 -12.57
CA HIS A 89 25.07 -13.11 -12.05
C HIS A 89 26.04 -12.71 -13.16
N ALA A 90 26.30 -13.61 -14.12
CA ALA A 90 27.14 -13.34 -15.29
C ALA A 90 26.59 -12.22 -16.21
N LYS A 91 25.36 -11.75 -15.99
CA LYS A 91 24.70 -10.67 -16.75
C LYS A 91 24.38 -9.44 -15.90
N GLY A 92 24.96 -9.30 -14.70
CA GLY A 92 24.80 -8.11 -13.87
C GLY A 92 23.43 -7.98 -13.20
N ILE A 93 22.65 -9.07 -13.11
CA ILE A 93 21.37 -9.06 -12.39
C ILE A 93 21.63 -8.87 -10.89
N SER A 94 20.88 -7.96 -10.28
CA SER A 94 21.12 -7.54 -8.89
C SER A 94 20.47 -8.46 -7.86
N GLY A 95 19.51 -9.27 -8.27
CA GLY A 95 18.83 -10.20 -7.38
C GLY A 95 17.62 -10.82 -8.06
N MET A 96 16.84 -11.57 -7.30
CA MET A 96 15.61 -12.21 -7.78
C MET A 96 14.51 -12.11 -6.74
N GLN A 97 13.28 -12.21 -7.20
CA GLN A 97 12.11 -12.30 -6.34
C GLN A 97 11.33 -13.57 -6.66
N VAL A 98 11.24 -14.48 -5.68
CA VAL A 98 10.53 -15.74 -5.83
C VAL A 98 9.03 -15.52 -5.95
N ASN A 99 8.42 -16.15 -6.95
CA ASN A 99 7.00 -16.04 -7.28
C ASN A 99 6.40 -17.43 -7.56
N TYR A 100 5.08 -17.54 -7.44
CA TYR A 100 4.34 -18.79 -7.68
C TYR A 100 3.10 -18.56 -8.53
N ALA A 101 2.94 -19.36 -9.57
CA ALA A 101 1.74 -19.34 -10.41
C ALA A 101 0.51 -19.73 -9.59
N HIS A 102 -0.69 -19.40 -10.06
CA HIS A 102 -1.89 -20.07 -9.59
C HIS A 102 -2.32 -21.20 -10.54
N SER A 103 -3.14 -22.09 -10.03
CA SER A 103 -3.86 -23.05 -10.87
C SER A 103 -5.08 -22.38 -11.52
N ASP A 104 -5.41 -22.80 -12.74
CA ASP A 104 -6.59 -22.29 -13.47
C ASP A 104 -7.87 -23.02 -13.01
N VAL A 105 -8.20 -22.86 -11.73
CA VAL A 105 -9.43 -23.37 -11.12
C VAL A 105 -10.09 -22.25 -10.29
N PRO A 106 -11.41 -22.33 -10.00
CA PRO A 106 -12.11 -21.28 -9.26
C PRO A 106 -11.42 -20.92 -7.94
N GLY A 107 -11.18 -19.62 -7.77
CA GLY A 107 -10.49 -19.05 -6.61
C GLY A 107 -8.96 -19.00 -6.75
N TRP A 108 -8.42 -19.43 -7.89
CA TRP A 108 -7.02 -19.25 -8.30
C TRP A 108 -6.02 -19.56 -7.17
N PRO A 109 -6.07 -20.76 -6.57
CA PRO A 109 -5.14 -21.11 -5.51
C PRO A 109 -3.73 -21.27 -6.09
N THR A 110 -2.71 -20.93 -5.29
CA THR A 110 -1.30 -21.16 -5.61
C THR A 110 -1.10 -22.56 -6.19
N TYR A 111 -0.37 -22.64 -7.29
CA TYR A 111 -0.02 -23.88 -7.97
C TYR A 111 0.79 -24.77 -7.01
N GLU A 112 0.54 -26.08 -7.05
CA GLU A 112 1.23 -27.03 -6.19
C GLU A 112 2.70 -27.18 -6.62
N VAL A 113 3.62 -27.11 -5.65
CA VAL A 113 5.06 -27.13 -5.90
C VAL A 113 5.75 -28.10 -4.96
N GLU A 114 6.89 -28.62 -5.40
CA GLU A 114 7.72 -29.54 -4.64
C GLU A 114 9.12 -28.92 -4.45
N PRO A 115 9.62 -28.74 -3.22
CA PRO A 115 8.93 -28.99 -1.95
C PRO A 115 7.78 -28.02 -1.67
N PRO A 116 6.75 -28.41 -0.87
CA PRO A 116 5.65 -27.52 -0.50
C PRO A 116 6.15 -26.24 0.16
N ILE A 117 5.58 -25.09 -0.22
CA ILE A 117 5.96 -23.77 0.31
C ILE A 117 5.92 -23.76 1.85
N PHE A 118 7.04 -23.34 2.46
CA PHE A 118 7.28 -23.29 3.92
C PHE A 118 7.36 -24.64 4.65
N SER A 119 7.50 -25.76 3.92
CA SER A 119 7.98 -27.01 4.52
C SER A 119 9.48 -26.92 4.89
N ASP A 120 9.97 -27.82 5.75
CA ASP A 120 11.39 -27.85 6.12
C ASP A 120 12.30 -27.95 4.88
N ALA A 121 11.97 -28.82 3.92
CA ALA A 121 12.72 -28.96 2.67
C ALA A 121 12.69 -27.70 1.79
N TRP A 122 11.60 -26.93 1.84
CA TRP A 122 11.51 -25.64 1.17
C TRP A 122 12.41 -24.60 1.83
N TRP A 123 12.43 -24.57 3.17
CA TRP A 123 13.33 -23.69 3.92
C TRP A 123 14.80 -24.05 3.73
N ASP A 124 15.13 -25.34 3.57
CA ASP A 124 16.49 -25.78 3.18
C ASP A 124 16.88 -25.20 1.81
N SER A 125 15.97 -25.30 0.82
CA SER A 125 16.18 -24.70 -0.51
C SER A 125 16.33 -23.18 -0.44
N TRP A 126 15.51 -22.50 0.37
CA TRP A 126 15.61 -21.06 0.60
C TRP A 126 16.96 -20.68 1.22
N ALA A 127 17.40 -21.39 2.25
CA ALA A 127 18.68 -21.15 2.92
C ALA A 127 19.87 -21.31 1.96
N PHE A 128 19.85 -22.37 1.15
CA PHE A 128 20.83 -22.61 0.09
C PHE A 128 20.90 -21.45 -0.90
N VAL A 129 19.74 -21.02 -1.43
CA VAL A 129 19.68 -19.94 -2.42
C VAL A 129 20.07 -18.59 -1.81
N ALA A 130 19.63 -18.28 -0.59
CA ALA A 130 20.01 -17.05 0.10
C ALA A 130 21.53 -16.95 0.31
N GLN A 131 22.17 -18.08 0.66
CA GLN A 131 23.63 -18.16 0.74
C GLN A 131 24.29 -17.99 -0.64
N ALA A 132 23.77 -18.65 -1.68
CA ALA A 132 24.30 -18.54 -3.03
C ALA A 132 24.20 -17.12 -3.62
N CYS A 133 23.09 -16.41 -3.35
CA CYS A 133 22.91 -15.02 -3.75
C CYS A 133 23.89 -14.11 -3.01
N ARG A 134 23.99 -14.27 -1.69
CA ARG A 134 24.94 -13.53 -0.86
C ARG A 134 26.39 -13.67 -1.36
N ASP A 135 26.82 -14.88 -1.70
CA ASP A 135 28.20 -15.12 -2.16
C ASP A 135 28.51 -14.51 -3.54
N ARG A 136 27.49 -13.98 -4.22
CA ARG A 136 27.55 -13.28 -5.51
C ARG A 136 27.08 -11.82 -5.42
N ASP A 137 26.94 -11.30 -4.20
CA ASP A 137 26.39 -9.96 -3.93
C ASP A 137 25.02 -9.69 -4.58
N MET A 138 24.22 -10.73 -4.78
CA MET A 138 22.86 -10.66 -5.28
C MET A 138 21.84 -10.71 -4.12
N GLY A 139 20.68 -10.11 -4.33
CA GLY A 139 19.55 -10.19 -3.41
C GLY A 139 18.57 -11.34 -3.75
N ILE A 140 17.89 -11.87 -2.74
CA ILE A 140 16.71 -12.70 -2.91
C ILE A 140 15.57 -12.27 -2.00
N GLY A 141 14.37 -12.20 -2.57
CA GLY A 141 13.13 -11.93 -1.85
C GLY A 141 12.01 -12.83 -2.34
N LEU A 142 10.81 -12.60 -1.83
CA LEU A 142 9.61 -13.30 -2.24
C LEU A 142 8.45 -12.32 -2.45
N SER A 143 7.58 -12.65 -3.41
CA SER A 143 6.31 -11.97 -3.67
C SER A 143 5.15 -12.60 -2.91
N GLY A 144 4.22 -11.75 -2.48
CA GLY A 144 2.93 -12.18 -1.96
C GLY A 144 1.99 -12.83 -3.00
N TYR A 145 2.26 -12.71 -4.31
CA TYR A 145 1.37 -13.14 -5.39
C TYR A 145 0.82 -14.57 -5.19
N THR A 146 -0.51 -14.71 -5.15
CA THR A 146 -1.30 -15.93 -4.83
C THR A 146 -1.16 -16.45 -3.39
N ILE A 147 -0.05 -16.15 -2.73
CA ILE A 147 0.34 -16.63 -1.39
C ILE A 147 -0.36 -15.82 -0.30
N ASP A 148 -0.68 -14.55 -0.54
CA ASP A 148 -1.22 -13.62 0.45
C ASP A 148 -2.70 -13.24 0.27
N TRP A 149 -3.34 -13.70 -0.81
CA TRP A 149 -4.72 -13.36 -1.12
C TRP A 149 -5.71 -13.88 -0.05
N PRO A 150 -6.73 -13.09 0.37
CA PRO A 150 -7.70 -13.47 1.39
C PRO A 150 -8.80 -14.39 0.82
N ASN A 151 -8.41 -15.53 0.24
CA ASN A 151 -9.32 -16.53 -0.35
C ASN A 151 -9.54 -17.75 0.56
N GLY A 152 -8.98 -17.74 1.78
CA GLY A 152 -9.07 -18.83 2.76
C GLY A 152 -8.19 -20.04 2.45
N LYS A 153 -7.49 -20.06 1.32
CA LYS A 153 -6.64 -21.18 0.87
C LYS A 153 -5.16 -20.81 0.79
N SER A 154 -4.87 -19.53 0.56
CA SER A 154 -3.51 -19.01 0.48
C SER A 154 -2.70 -19.28 1.75
N LEU A 155 -1.38 -19.24 1.64
CA LEU A 155 -0.49 -19.49 2.76
C LEU A 155 -0.71 -18.49 3.89
N VAL A 156 -0.77 -17.18 3.57
CA VAL A 156 -1.01 -16.13 4.59
C VAL A 156 -2.42 -16.24 5.15
N SER A 157 -3.41 -16.64 4.35
CA SER A 157 -4.76 -16.92 4.89
C SER A 157 -4.72 -17.97 6.00
N ARG A 158 -3.91 -19.02 5.84
CA ARG A 158 -3.75 -20.09 6.85
C ARG A 158 -2.89 -19.67 8.03
N LEU A 159 -1.81 -18.93 7.79
CA LEU A 159 -0.82 -18.56 8.82
C LEU A 159 -1.22 -17.34 9.66
N VAL A 160 -1.94 -16.38 9.06
CA VAL A 160 -2.24 -15.08 9.65
C VAL A 160 -3.75 -14.86 9.72
N TYR A 161 -4.47 -14.92 8.60
CA TYR A 161 -5.89 -14.52 8.57
C TYR A 161 -6.83 -15.52 9.24
N SER A 162 -6.32 -16.68 9.65
CA SER A 162 -7.02 -17.67 10.47
C SER A 162 -7.11 -17.28 11.95
N GLU A 163 -6.25 -16.36 12.43
CA GLU A 163 -6.27 -15.87 13.81
C GLU A 163 -7.50 -14.98 14.04
N ALA A 164 -8.51 -15.52 14.72
CA ALA A 164 -9.80 -14.84 14.89
C ALA A 164 -9.67 -13.43 15.50
N GLU A 165 -8.74 -13.20 16.42
CA GLU A 165 -8.55 -11.92 17.12
C GLU A 165 -8.28 -10.75 16.16
N ILE A 166 -7.44 -10.96 15.14
CA ILE A 166 -6.99 -9.90 14.21
C ILE A 166 -7.85 -9.79 12.94
N GLN A 167 -8.85 -10.66 12.78
CA GLN A 167 -9.76 -10.62 11.63
C GLN A 167 -10.56 -9.32 11.59
N GLY A 168 -10.88 -8.91 10.37
CA GLY A 168 -11.76 -7.79 10.08
C GLY A 168 -13.10 -7.86 10.80
N ARG A 169 -13.58 -6.71 11.27
CA ARG A 169 -14.96 -6.50 11.71
C ARG A 169 -15.48 -5.25 11.02
N GLU A 170 -16.67 -5.31 10.45
CA GLU A 170 -17.26 -4.17 9.74
C GLU A 170 -18.47 -3.64 10.47
N ILE A 171 -18.49 -2.33 10.70
CA ILE A 171 -19.60 -1.62 11.31
C ILE A 171 -20.79 -1.64 10.35
N GLU A 172 -21.92 -2.11 10.85
CA GLU A 172 -23.22 -2.10 10.19
C GLU A 172 -24.30 -1.57 11.14
N ILE A 173 -25.40 -1.08 10.55
CA ILE A 173 -26.61 -0.72 11.29
C ILE A 173 -27.58 -1.87 11.16
N THR A 174 -27.82 -2.61 12.24
CA THR A 174 -28.70 -3.78 12.23
C THR A 174 -30.14 -3.44 12.56
N GLN A 175 -30.37 -2.35 13.31
CA GLN A 175 -31.72 -1.88 13.66
C GLN A 175 -31.75 -0.35 13.73
N LYS A 176 -32.89 0.22 13.35
CA LYS A 176 -33.25 1.63 13.60
C LYS A 176 -34.64 1.70 14.20
N HIS A 177 -34.80 2.50 15.24
CA HIS A 177 -36.06 2.72 15.92
C HIS A 177 -36.34 4.21 16.04
N GLN A 178 -37.61 4.59 15.98
CA GLN A 178 -38.06 5.93 16.39
C GLN A 178 -38.64 5.82 17.79
N ALA A 179 -38.38 6.81 18.64
CA ALA A 179 -38.93 6.89 19.98
C ALA A 179 -39.35 8.33 20.29
N ALA A 180 -40.66 8.54 20.47
CA ALA A 180 -41.19 9.79 20.99
C ALA A 180 -41.21 9.79 22.53
N ALA A 181 -41.27 10.96 23.14
CA ALA A 181 -41.41 11.11 24.59
C ALA A 181 -42.54 10.22 25.15
N GLY A 182 -42.21 9.37 26.13
CA GLY A 182 -43.14 8.42 26.76
C GLY A 182 -43.38 7.12 26.00
N GLU A 183 -42.78 6.92 24.82
CA GLU A 183 -42.88 5.68 24.04
C GLU A 183 -41.74 4.72 24.38
N THR A 184 -42.07 3.50 24.82
CA THR A 184 -41.06 2.47 25.10
C THR A 184 -40.68 1.72 23.84
N ILE A 185 -39.39 1.70 23.53
CA ILE A 185 -38.83 0.83 22.50
C ILE A 185 -38.12 -0.38 23.12
N ASN A 186 -38.11 -1.49 22.37
CA ASN A 186 -37.43 -2.72 22.74
C ASN A 186 -36.34 -3.03 21.71
N ILE A 187 -35.11 -3.18 22.17
CA ILE A 187 -33.94 -3.36 21.31
C ILE A 187 -33.33 -4.72 21.60
N THR A 188 -33.32 -5.59 20.59
CA THR A 188 -32.69 -6.91 20.71
C THR A 188 -31.18 -6.78 20.59
N ARG A 189 -30.45 -7.34 21.55
CA ARG A 189 -28.98 -7.37 21.53
C ARG A 189 -28.49 -8.70 20.99
N THR A 190 -27.55 -8.64 20.03
CA THR A 190 -26.78 -9.79 19.57
C THR A 190 -25.33 -9.67 20.08
N PRO A 191 -24.54 -10.76 20.08
CA PRO A 191 -23.14 -10.70 20.53
C PRO A 191 -22.26 -9.71 19.77
N ASP A 192 -22.62 -9.37 18.52
CA ASP A 192 -21.86 -8.46 17.67
C ASP A 192 -22.25 -6.98 17.86
N VAL A 193 -23.25 -6.66 18.69
CA VAL A 193 -23.64 -5.27 18.99
C VAL A 193 -22.50 -4.56 19.72
N ILE A 194 -22.02 -3.47 19.13
CA ILE A 194 -20.93 -2.63 19.67
C ILE A 194 -21.44 -1.34 20.31
N ALA A 195 -22.61 -0.84 19.87
CA ALA A 195 -23.22 0.36 20.44
C ALA A 195 -24.72 0.45 20.14
N VAL A 196 -25.46 1.08 21.04
CA VAL A 196 -26.85 1.50 20.84
C VAL A 196 -26.93 2.98 21.14
N ARG A 197 -27.10 3.82 20.12
CA ARG A 197 -27.05 5.28 20.26
C ARG A 197 -28.38 5.91 19.91
N ALA A 198 -28.90 6.76 20.79
CA ALA A 198 -30.07 7.58 20.54
C ALA A 198 -29.65 8.97 20.08
N TYR A 199 -30.17 9.41 18.94
CA TYR A 199 -29.90 10.71 18.33
C TYR A 199 -31.17 11.58 18.31
N PRO A 200 -31.11 12.86 18.74
CA PRO A 200 -32.30 13.71 18.83
C PRO A 200 -32.79 14.15 17.44
N THR A 201 -34.10 14.16 17.20
CA THR A 201 -34.66 14.58 15.91
C THR A 201 -35.18 16.03 15.97
N GLY A 202 -34.66 16.92 15.10
CA GLY A 202 -35.09 18.34 15.04
C GLY A 202 -34.35 19.23 14.03
N THR A 203 -35.11 19.70 13.01
CA THR A 203 -34.89 20.71 11.92
C THR A 203 -33.57 20.77 11.13
N THR A 204 -32.48 20.17 11.58
CA THR A 204 -31.30 19.86 10.77
C THR A 204 -30.89 18.45 11.14
N ARG A 205 -30.55 17.60 10.18
CA ARG A 205 -30.16 16.19 10.41
C ARG A 205 -28.82 16.04 11.15
N TRP A 206 -28.42 17.06 11.91
CA TRP A 206 -27.24 17.11 12.75
C TRP A 206 -27.61 16.65 14.16
N PHE A 207 -26.83 15.73 14.73
CA PHE A 207 -27.15 15.04 15.99
C PHE A 207 -26.14 15.33 17.11
N PRO A 208 -26.00 16.57 17.60
CA PRO A 208 -25.13 16.82 18.75
C PRO A 208 -25.74 16.20 20.01
N GLY A 209 -24.90 15.57 20.85
CA GLY A 209 -25.32 15.09 22.17
C GLY A 209 -26.11 13.78 22.13
N ASN A 210 -25.63 12.80 21.35
CA ASN A 210 -26.18 11.44 21.36
C ASN A 210 -26.10 10.79 22.75
N ILE A 211 -27.00 9.84 23.03
CA ILE A 211 -27.04 9.08 24.30
C ILE A 211 -26.60 7.64 24.03
N ASP A 212 -25.64 7.13 24.81
CA ASP A 212 -25.28 5.71 24.84
C ASP A 212 -26.27 4.92 25.71
N LEU A 213 -27.17 4.18 25.06
CA LEU A 213 -28.17 3.39 25.77
C LEU A 213 -27.56 2.11 26.36
N LEU A 214 -26.45 1.57 25.81
CA LEU A 214 -25.81 0.40 26.38
C LEU A 214 -25.21 0.70 27.76
N ALA A 215 -24.71 1.92 27.96
CA ALA A 215 -24.22 2.37 29.26
C ALA A 215 -25.32 2.45 30.34
N LEU A 216 -26.60 2.50 29.92
CA LEU A 216 -27.77 2.59 30.81
C LEU A 216 -28.43 1.24 31.09
N ALA A 217 -28.00 0.16 30.40
CA ALA A 217 -28.64 -1.14 30.46
C ALA A 217 -27.79 -2.19 31.20
N SER A 218 -28.46 -3.18 31.79
CA SER A 218 -27.74 -4.32 32.37
C SER A 218 -27.05 -5.14 31.28
N PRO A 219 -25.77 -5.54 31.43
CA PRO A 219 -25.07 -6.39 30.46
C PRO A 219 -25.75 -7.75 30.23
N SER A 220 -26.52 -8.24 31.21
CA SER A 220 -27.13 -9.58 31.17
C SER A 220 -28.48 -9.64 30.45
N GLU A 221 -29.07 -8.51 30.08
CA GLU A 221 -30.38 -8.47 29.43
C GLU A 221 -30.25 -8.57 27.91
N ALA A 222 -30.90 -9.58 27.34
CA ALA A 222 -30.95 -9.81 25.89
C ALA A 222 -31.77 -8.74 25.13
N THR A 223 -32.64 -8.04 25.84
CA THR A 223 -33.47 -6.96 25.31
C THR A 223 -33.25 -5.71 26.15
N LEU A 224 -32.83 -4.62 25.52
CA LEU A 224 -32.73 -3.31 26.13
C LEU A 224 -34.05 -2.59 25.94
N GLN A 225 -34.66 -2.14 27.04
CA GLN A 225 -35.86 -1.30 27.02
C GLN A 225 -35.48 0.15 27.31
N TRP A 226 -35.99 1.07 26.50
CA TRP A 226 -35.76 2.50 26.71
C TRP A 226 -37.00 3.31 26.41
N THR A 227 -37.26 4.32 27.25
CA THR A 227 -38.34 5.28 27.11
C THR A 227 -37.75 6.68 27.27
N PRO A 228 -37.73 7.53 26.23
CA PRO A 228 -37.26 8.90 26.39
C PRO A 228 -38.29 9.73 27.15
N ASP A 229 -37.83 10.54 28.11
CA ASP A 229 -38.71 11.41 28.90
C ASP A 229 -39.19 12.64 28.09
N HIS A 230 -38.42 13.05 27.08
CA HIS A 230 -38.68 14.24 26.28
C HIS A 230 -38.07 14.13 24.87
N GLY A 231 -38.58 14.95 23.95
CA GLY A 231 -38.11 15.00 22.57
C GLY A 231 -38.55 13.81 21.73
N ALA A 232 -38.06 13.77 20.49
CA ALA A 232 -38.16 12.62 19.61
C ALA A 232 -36.74 12.18 19.25
N TRP A 233 -36.53 10.88 19.14
CA TRP A 233 -35.22 10.28 18.99
C TRP A 233 -35.22 9.22 17.91
N GLU A 234 -34.13 9.14 17.16
CA GLU A 234 -33.81 8.03 16.30
C GLU A 234 -32.72 7.19 16.96
N VAL A 235 -33.01 5.92 17.24
CA VAL A 235 -32.11 5.01 17.94
C VAL A 235 -31.50 4.03 16.95
N TRP A 236 -30.17 4.01 16.89
CA TRP A 236 -29.39 3.19 15.96
C TRP A 236 -28.65 2.10 16.72
N VAL A 237 -28.75 0.87 16.24
CA VAL A 237 -28.01 -0.28 16.77
C VAL A 237 -26.87 -0.58 15.82
N TYR A 238 -25.64 -0.32 16.28
CA TYR A 238 -24.42 -0.62 15.55
C TYR A 238 -23.92 -2.01 15.95
N SER A 239 -23.64 -2.83 14.95
CA SER A 239 -23.01 -4.14 15.13
C SER A 239 -21.72 -4.19 14.32
N ALA A 240 -20.76 -5.01 14.74
CA ALA A 240 -19.52 -5.22 14.01
C ALA A 240 -19.19 -6.72 13.91
N PRO A 241 -19.94 -7.48 13.08
CA PRO A 241 -19.69 -8.89 12.89
C PRO A 241 -18.30 -9.12 12.28
N ARG A 242 -17.68 -10.22 12.71
CA ARG A 242 -16.37 -10.65 12.20
C ARG A 242 -16.48 -11.12 10.75
N LYS A 243 -15.44 -10.86 9.96
CA LYS A 243 -15.26 -11.34 8.59
C LYS A 243 -14.16 -12.41 8.58
N PRO A 244 -14.50 -13.71 8.63
CA PRO A 244 -13.49 -14.77 8.66
C PRO A 244 -12.57 -14.74 7.43
N GLY A 245 -11.29 -15.06 7.63
CA GLY A 245 -10.30 -15.14 6.53
C GLY A 245 -9.83 -13.78 6.01
N THR A 246 -10.10 -12.70 6.76
CA THR A 246 -9.66 -11.33 6.45
C THR A 246 -8.66 -10.84 7.49
N LEU A 247 -8.05 -9.67 7.25
CA LEU A 247 -7.21 -8.99 8.22
C LEU A 247 -7.75 -7.57 8.48
N SER A 248 -7.82 -7.16 9.74
CA SER A 248 -8.06 -5.77 10.07
C SER A 248 -6.76 -4.97 10.04
N PRO A 249 -6.53 -4.07 9.06
CA PRO A 249 -5.31 -3.24 9.03
C PRO A 249 -5.18 -2.30 10.23
N ILE A 250 -6.31 -1.98 10.89
CA ILE A 250 -6.33 -1.10 12.06
C ILE A 250 -6.21 -1.87 13.38
N HIS A 251 -6.07 -3.21 13.38
CA HIS A 251 -5.87 -3.97 14.61
C HIS A 251 -4.45 -3.77 15.17
N PRO A 252 -4.26 -3.54 16.49
CA PRO A 252 -2.94 -3.24 17.07
C PRO A 252 -1.83 -4.24 16.73
N MET A 253 -2.20 -5.51 16.52
CA MET A 253 -1.26 -6.58 16.21
C MET A 253 -1.10 -6.88 14.71
N ALA A 254 -1.80 -6.18 13.81
CA ALA A 254 -1.92 -6.57 12.40
C ALA A 254 -0.55 -6.73 11.70
N GLY A 255 0.25 -5.68 11.66
CA GLY A 255 1.58 -5.70 11.04
C GLY A 255 2.56 -6.60 11.78
N GLN A 256 2.49 -6.63 13.12
CA GLN A 256 3.33 -7.50 13.94
C GLN A 256 3.11 -8.99 13.59
N ARG A 257 1.84 -9.42 13.45
CA ARG A 257 1.52 -10.81 13.10
C ARG A 257 1.97 -11.18 11.69
N VAL A 258 1.82 -10.28 10.73
CA VAL A 258 2.37 -10.48 9.38
C VAL A 258 3.88 -10.63 9.42
N ILE A 259 4.58 -9.79 10.20
CA ILE A 259 6.02 -9.92 10.37
C ILE A 259 6.38 -11.27 11.00
N GLU A 260 5.81 -11.61 12.15
CA GLU A 260 6.15 -12.84 12.89
C GLU A 260 5.88 -14.12 12.10
N LYS A 261 4.79 -14.17 11.34
CA LYS A 261 4.32 -15.40 10.68
C LYS A 261 4.76 -15.52 9.24
N PHE A 262 5.10 -14.41 8.59
CA PHE A 262 5.44 -14.40 7.16
C PHE A 262 6.86 -13.88 6.90
N PHE A 263 7.19 -12.66 7.33
CA PHE A 263 8.49 -12.06 6.99
C PHE A 263 9.68 -12.57 7.82
N GLN A 264 9.51 -12.65 9.14
CA GLN A 264 10.56 -13.06 10.08
C GLN A 264 11.10 -14.48 9.79
N PRO A 265 10.27 -15.48 9.43
CA PRO A 265 10.74 -16.81 9.03
C PRO A 265 11.81 -16.81 7.93
N PHE A 266 11.77 -15.89 6.95
CA PHE A 266 12.80 -15.81 5.90
C PHE A 266 14.18 -15.48 6.45
N GLN A 267 14.24 -14.64 7.49
CA GLN A 267 15.49 -14.31 8.17
C GLN A 267 15.91 -15.44 9.12
N ASP A 268 14.97 -16.03 9.85
CA ASP A 268 15.27 -17.09 10.81
C ASP A 268 15.84 -18.35 10.14
N HIS A 269 15.39 -18.64 8.92
CA HIS A 269 15.90 -19.74 8.07
C HIS A 269 17.04 -19.30 7.13
N ALA A 270 17.63 -18.12 7.33
CA ALA A 270 18.84 -17.66 6.66
C ALA A 270 19.98 -17.50 7.68
N PRO A 271 20.61 -18.60 8.14
CA PRO A 271 21.53 -18.58 9.26
C PRO A 271 22.83 -17.80 8.98
N GLY A 272 23.35 -17.13 10.01
CA GLY A 272 24.65 -16.48 9.97
C GLY A 272 24.65 -15.24 9.06
N GLN A 273 25.42 -15.30 7.97
CA GLN A 273 25.56 -14.16 7.05
C GLN A 273 24.63 -14.27 5.82
N SER A 274 23.94 -15.39 5.59
CA SER A 274 23.00 -15.56 4.47
C SER A 274 21.80 -14.62 4.55
N ALA A 275 21.40 -14.20 5.75
CA ALA A 275 20.41 -13.13 5.94
C ALA A 275 20.78 -11.80 5.25
N LYS A 276 22.07 -11.56 4.94
CA LYS A 276 22.49 -10.39 4.15
C LYS A 276 22.22 -10.52 2.65
N GLY A 277 21.96 -11.74 2.17
CA GLY A 277 21.49 -11.97 0.81
C GLY A 277 20.00 -11.67 0.64
N LEU A 278 19.27 -11.38 1.71
CA LEU A 278 17.84 -11.05 1.63
C LEU A 278 17.64 -9.62 1.15
N ASN A 279 16.86 -9.44 0.08
CA ASN A 279 16.46 -8.14 -0.46
C ASN A 279 15.22 -8.30 -1.37
N TYR A 280 14.66 -7.23 -1.91
CA TYR A 280 13.66 -7.31 -3.00
C TYR A 280 12.38 -8.10 -2.70
N PHE A 281 11.86 -8.00 -1.47
CA PHE A 281 10.51 -8.48 -1.15
C PHE A 281 9.46 -7.65 -1.88
N PHE A 282 8.29 -8.23 -2.12
CA PHE A 282 7.26 -7.56 -2.91
C PHE A 282 5.85 -7.96 -2.51
N HIS A 283 4.95 -7.00 -2.65
CA HIS A 283 3.54 -7.17 -2.36
C HIS A 283 2.74 -6.97 -3.63
N ASP A 284 2.02 -8.01 -4.02
CA ASP A 284 1.26 -8.04 -5.25
C ASP A 284 -0.24 -8.04 -4.92
N GLU A 285 -0.91 -6.92 -5.24
CA GLU A 285 -2.33 -6.67 -5.08
C GLU A 285 -2.88 -6.95 -3.66
N LEU A 286 -2.39 -6.20 -2.66
CA LEU A 286 -2.83 -6.34 -1.26
C LEU A 286 -4.35 -6.25 -1.16
N LYS A 287 -4.96 -7.30 -0.58
CA LYS A 287 -6.37 -7.34 -0.22
C LYS A 287 -6.52 -7.68 1.24
N PHE A 288 -7.06 -6.75 2.03
CA PHE A 288 -7.42 -7.01 3.43
C PHE A 288 -8.71 -7.84 3.58
N GLY A 289 -9.58 -7.84 2.56
CA GLY A 289 -10.87 -8.52 2.60
C GLY A 289 -11.96 -7.78 3.39
N VAL A 290 -11.73 -6.50 3.69
CA VAL A 290 -12.64 -5.61 4.43
C VAL A 290 -12.75 -4.24 3.75
N GLY A 291 -13.90 -3.58 3.93
CA GLY A 291 -14.18 -2.23 3.47
C GLY A 291 -13.78 -1.14 4.47
N ASP A 292 -14.30 0.07 4.24
CA ASP A 292 -13.87 1.26 4.97
C ASP A 292 -14.41 1.38 6.39
N ARG A 293 -15.64 0.91 6.63
CA ARG A 293 -16.33 0.99 7.93
C ARG A 293 -15.83 -0.12 8.86
N ILE A 294 -14.53 -0.14 9.13
CA ILE A 294 -13.88 -1.17 9.92
C ILE A 294 -13.91 -0.83 11.42
N TRP A 295 -13.95 -1.86 12.26
CA TRP A 295 -14.01 -1.75 13.73
C TRP A 295 -12.85 -2.46 14.42
N THR A 296 -12.33 -1.82 15.47
CA THR A 296 -11.57 -2.45 16.56
C THR A 296 -12.09 -1.91 17.89
N ASP A 297 -11.93 -2.65 18.98
CA ASP A 297 -12.53 -2.29 20.26
C ASP A 297 -11.97 -0.98 20.84
N ASP A 298 -10.77 -0.59 20.43
CA ASP A 298 -10.12 0.68 20.80
C ASP A 298 -10.39 1.84 19.82
N LEU A 299 -11.13 1.61 18.72
CA LEU A 299 -11.40 2.64 17.71
C LEU A 299 -12.09 3.88 18.29
N PRO A 300 -13.11 3.79 19.18
CA PRO A 300 -13.74 4.98 19.77
C PRO A 300 -12.79 5.84 20.57
N GLU A 301 -11.93 5.22 21.38
CA GLU A 301 -10.93 5.92 22.19
C GLU A 301 -9.89 6.61 21.29
N GLU A 302 -9.35 5.88 20.32
CA GLU A 302 -8.35 6.37 19.39
C GLU A 302 -8.89 7.48 18.47
N PHE A 303 -10.18 7.42 18.12
CA PHE A 303 -10.87 8.49 17.40
C PHE A 303 -11.02 9.74 18.27
N ALA A 304 -11.57 9.60 19.48
CA ALA A 304 -11.78 10.73 20.39
C ALA A 304 -10.48 11.44 20.76
N LYS A 305 -9.41 10.67 20.97
CA LYS A 305 -8.06 11.19 21.22
C LYS A 305 -7.52 12.05 20.07
N ARG A 306 -7.79 11.68 18.81
CA ARG A 306 -7.27 12.39 17.62
C ARG A 306 -8.15 13.55 17.17
N LYS A 307 -9.48 13.40 17.31
CA LYS A 307 -10.46 14.35 16.78
C LYS A 307 -11.06 15.26 17.83
N GLY A 308 -10.96 14.90 19.11
CA GLY A 308 -11.45 15.69 20.23
C GLY A 308 -12.95 15.58 20.48
N TYR A 309 -13.64 14.59 19.89
CA TYR A 309 -15.06 14.33 20.09
C TYR A 309 -15.40 12.84 19.87
N ASP A 310 -16.59 12.40 20.26
CA ASP A 310 -17.01 10.98 20.22
C ASP A 310 -17.12 10.48 18.76
N LEU A 311 -16.60 9.28 18.48
CA LEU A 311 -16.76 8.58 17.19
C LEU A 311 -18.23 8.52 16.75
N PHE A 312 -19.14 8.27 17.69
CA PHE A 312 -20.57 8.12 17.41
C PHE A 312 -21.25 9.44 17.00
N ASP A 313 -20.59 10.61 17.15
CA ASP A 313 -21.06 11.84 16.52
C ASP A 313 -20.77 11.88 15.01
N ALA A 314 -19.68 11.23 14.58
CA ALA A 314 -19.29 11.16 13.16
C ALA A 314 -19.88 9.94 12.43
N LEU A 315 -20.05 8.82 13.14
CA LEU A 315 -20.41 7.54 12.55
C LEU A 315 -21.70 7.57 11.70
N PRO A 316 -22.78 8.31 12.05
CA PRO A 316 -23.95 8.45 11.19
C PRO A 316 -23.63 8.91 9.75
N ALA A 317 -22.65 9.80 9.58
CA ALA A 317 -22.24 10.32 8.26
C ALA A 317 -21.62 9.26 7.34
N MET A 318 -21.15 8.14 7.91
CA MET A 318 -20.62 6.99 7.16
C MET A 318 -21.73 6.12 6.53
N PHE A 319 -22.99 6.36 6.91
CA PHE A 319 -24.14 5.62 6.41
C PHE A 319 -25.14 6.50 5.67
N GLU A 320 -25.32 7.75 6.10
CA GLU A 320 -26.30 8.66 5.54
C GLU A 320 -25.76 10.09 5.40
N ASP A 321 -26.39 10.88 4.55
CA ASP A 321 -26.19 12.33 4.56
C ASP A 321 -26.96 12.95 5.75
N ILE A 322 -26.18 13.49 6.69
CA ILE A 322 -26.62 14.17 7.91
C ILE A 322 -26.56 15.70 7.80
N GLY A 323 -26.42 16.24 6.59
CA GLY A 323 -26.40 17.67 6.28
C GLY A 323 -24.99 18.25 6.11
N PRO A 324 -24.80 19.57 6.32
CA PRO A 324 -23.55 20.25 5.98
C PRO A 324 -22.28 19.72 6.65
N ALA A 325 -22.41 18.96 7.74
CA ALA A 325 -21.29 18.36 8.45
C ALA A 325 -20.85 17.00 7.88
N THR A 326 -21.64 16.36 7.00
CA THR A 326 -21.36 15.03 6.44
C THR A 326 -19.94 14.90 5.88
N PRO A 327 -19.46 15.82 5.00
CA PRO A 327 -18.11 15.72 4.44
C PRO A 327 -17.03 15.72 5.52
N LYS A 328 -17.15 16.61 6.52
CA LYS A 328 -16.19 16.71 7.63
C LYS A 328 -16.09 15.39 8.39
N TYR A 329 -17.23 14.80 8.75
CA TYR A 329 -17.24 13.57 9.56
C TYR A 329 -16.74 12.34 8.79
N ARG A 330 -17.05 12.25 7.49
CA ARG A 330 -16.47 11.20 6.63
C ARG A 330 -14.95 11.34 6.55
N LEU A 331 -14.45 12.56 6.31
CA LEU A 331 -13.01 12.85 6.29
C LEU A 331 -12.35 12.51 7.62
N ASP A 332 -12.96 12.87 8.75
CA ASP A 332 -12.40 12.58 10.07
C ASP A 332 -12.35 11.07 10.38
N PHE A 333 -13.40 10.32 10.01
CA PHE A 333 -13.40 8.87 10.14
C PHE A 333 -12.31 8.22 9.29
N MET A 334 -12.22 8.60 8.02
CA MET A 334 -11.23 8.06 7.09
C MET A 334 -9.80 8.42 7.50
N ASP A 335 -9.56 9.64 8.00
CA ASP A 335 -8.26 10.06 8.50
C ASP A 335 -7.83 9.22 9.72
N VAL A 336 -8.71 8.99 10.70
CA VAL A 336 -8.37 8.12 11.86
C VAL A 336 -8.12 6.68 11.40
N LYS A 337 -8.99 6.13 10.54
CA LYS A 337 -8.80 4.79 9.95
C LYS A 337 -7.42 4.68 9.28
N MET A 338 -7.05 5.66 8.46
CA MET A 338 -5.78 5.66 7.74
C MET A 338 -4.57 5.87 8.65
N GLN A 339 -4.68 6.68 9.71
CA GLN A 339 -3.60 6.80 10.70
C GLN A 339 -3.37 5.47 11.42
N LEU A 340 -4.44 4.81 11.88
CA LEU A 340 -4.34 3.51 12.55
C LEU A 340 -3.79 2.42 11.61
N ALA A 341 -4.25 2.37 10.36
CA ALA A 341 -3.76 1.41 9.37
C ALA A 341 -2.25 1.59 9.10
N GLN A 342 -1.80 2.84 9.02
CA GLN A 342 -0.38 3.15 8.86
C GLN A 342 0.42 2.74 10.09
N GLU A 343 0.01 3.15 11.28
CA GLU A 343 0.69 2.86 12.55
C GLU A 343 0.78 1.36 12.83
N ARG A 344 -0.26 0.60 12.51
CA ARG A 344 -0.44 -0.79 12.96
C ARG A 344 -0.12 -1.83 11.90
N TYR A 345 -0.20 -1.49 10.62
CA TYR A 345 0.10 -2.43 9.52
C TYR A 345 1.31 -1.97 8.69
N PHE A 346 1.24 -0.81 8.05
CA PHE A 346 2.22 -0.42 7.04
C PHE A 346 3.58 -0.01 7.62
N ILE A 347 3.62 0.83 8.66
CA ILE A 347 4.86 1.32 9.27
C ILE A 347 5.70 0.18 9.88
N PRO A 348 5.13 -0.78 10.64
CA PRO A 348 5.89 -1.91 11.16
C PRO A 348 6.57 -2.72 10.04
N ILE A 349 5.84 -3.04 8.97
CA ILE A 349 6.35 -3.82 7.84
C ILE A 349 7.44 -3.04 7.09
N PHE A 350 7.22 -1.74 6.84
CA PHE A 350 8.23 -0.86 6.26
C PHE A 350 9.52 -0.86 7.09
N ASN A 351 9.40 -0.65 8.40
CA ASN A 351 10.55 -0.59 9.29
C ASN A 351 11.29 -1.92 9.37
N TRP A 352 10.58 -3.05 9.33
CA TRP A 352 11.21 -4.38 9.32
C TRP A 352 12.18 -4.51 8.13
N HIS A 353 11.74 -4.15 6.92
CA HIS A 353 12.57 -4.17 5.71
C HIS A 353 13.66 -3.08 5.70
N SER A 354 13.25 -1.83 5.92
CA SER A 354 14.14 -0.67 5.77
C SER A 354 15.30 -0.68 6.78
N SER A 355 15.05 -1.07 8.04
CA SER A 355 16.11 -1.20 9.06
C SER A 355 17.17 -2.26 8.73
N ARG A 356 16.86 -3.17 7.78
CA ARG A 356 17.75 -4.23 7.32
C ARG A 356 18.39 -3.91 5.97
N GLY A 357 18.17 -2.71 5.42
CA GLY A 357 18.66 -2.34 4.11
C GLY A 357 17.98 -3.09 2.97
N MET A 358 16.74 -3.54 3.18
CA MET A 358 15.96 -4.26 2.16
C MET A 358 15.01 -3.33 1.42
N ILE A 359 14.90 -3.54 0.11
CA ILE A 359 13.88 -2.96 -0.74
C ILE A 359 12.62 -3.83 -0.64
N TYR A 360 11.53 -3.19 -0.22
CA TYR A 360 10.19 -3.75 -0.26
C TYR A 360 9.38 -3.02 -1.34
N GLY A 361 9.08 -3.72 -2.43
CA GLY A 361 8.33 -3.19 -3.56
C GLY A 361 6.85 -3.56 -3.52
N CYS A 362 6.08 -2.99 -4.44
CA CYS A 362 4.70 -3.43 -4.66
C CYS A 362 4.19 -3.13 -6.07
N ASP A 363 3.20 -3.92 -6.47
CA ASP A 363 2.16 -3.54 -7.42
C ASP A 363 0.81 -3.69 -6.71
N GLN A 364 0.05 -2.61 -6.57
CA GLN A 364 -1.24 -2.64 -5.85
C GLN A 364 -2.40 -2.71 -6.84
N GLY A 365 -3.55 -3.23 -6.41
CA GLY A 365 -4.66 -3.57 -7.30
C GLY A 365 -5.04 -2.49 -8.30
N SER A 366 -5.17 -1.23 -7.86
CA SER A 366 -5.52 -0.14 -8.77
C SER A 366 -4.34 0.47 -9.53
N ARG A 367 -3.10 0.15 -9.16
CA ARG A 367 -1.86 0.83 -9.63
C ARG A 367 -1.91 2.35 -9.50
N GLY A 368 -2.62 2.84 -8.48
CA GLY A 368 -2.80 4.27 -8.22
C GLY A 368 -3.86 4.94 -9.09
N LEU A 369 -4.64 4.17 -9.86
CA LEU A 369 -5.79 4.68 -10.62
C LEU A 369 -7.04 4.86 -9.77
N ASP A 370 -7.11 4.21 -8.60
CA ASP A 370 -8.15 4.44 -7.60
C ASP A 370 -7.55 5.12 -6.36
N PRO A 371 -7.71 6.45 -6.22
CA PRO A 371 -7.25 7.17 -5.03
C PRO A 371 -7.81 6.66 -3.71
N MET A 372 -8.95 5.99 -3.75
CA MET A 372 -9.68 5.50 -2.58
C MET A 372 -9.26 4.09 -2.15
N GLU A 373 -8.41 3.40 -2.90
CA GLU A 373 -7.92 2.08 -2.49
C GLU A 373 -7.23 2.18 -1.09
N PHE A 374 -7.57 1.25 -0.20
CA PHE A 374 -7.28 1.26 1.25
C PHE A 374 -7.92 2.40 2.06
N GLY A 375 -8.58 3.35 1.43
CA GLY A 375 -9.13 4.59 2.00
C GLY A 375 -8.31 5.83 1.63
N ASP A 376 -7.04 5.64 1.28
CA ASP A 376 -6.11 6.63 0.73
C ASP A 376 -4.90 5.87 0.17
N TYR A 377 -4.86 5.68 -1.14
CA TYR A 377 -3.82 4.93 -1.83
C TYR A 377 -2.43 5.52 -1.55
N PHE A 378 -2.32 6.84 -1.60
CA PHE A 378 -1.05 7.56 -1.49
C PHE A 378 -0.47 7.44 -0.07
N SER A 379 -1.32 7.51 0.95
CA SER A 379 -0.93 7.36 2.36
C SER A 379 -0.58 5.92 2.74
N ALA A 380 -1.14 4.92 2.07
CA ALA A 380 -0.77 3.52 2.25
C ALA A 380 0.54 3.17 1.52
N VAL A 381 0.58 3.42 0.21
CA VAL A 381 1.66 2.99 -0.68
C VAL A 381 2.97 3.75 -0.44
N ARG A 382 2.90 4.91 0.23
CA ARG A 382 4.12 5.56 0.71
C ARG A 382 4.95 4.69 1.64
N TRP A 383 4.43 3.62 2.24
CA TRP A 383 5.22 2.78 3.17
C TRP A 383 5.88 1.58 2.49
N TYR A 384 6.03 1.62 1.17
CA TYR A 384 6.91 0.72 0.44
C TYR A 384 8.22 1.44 0.12
N SER A 385 9.35 0.72 0.19
CA SER A 385 10.65 1.29 -0.22
C SER A 385 10.72 1.47 -1.74
N ALA A 386 9.97 0.68 -2.50
CA ALA A 386 9.85 0.81 -3.94
C ALA A 386 8.38 0.77 -4.37
N PRO A 387 7.62 1.86 -4.21
CA PRO A 387 6.29 1.94 -4.81
C PRO A 387 6.38 1.68 -6.32
N GLY A 388 5.46 0.90 -6.85
CA GLY A 388 5.55 0.42 -8.22
C GLY A 388 4.19 0.14 -8.84
N HIS A 389 4.24 -0.47 -10.02
CA HIS A 389 3.10 -0.90 -10.81
C HIS A 389 3.53 -1.90 -11.89
N ASP A 390 2.56 -2.68 -12.39
CA ASP A 390 2.73 -3.46 -13.60
C ASP A 390 2.56 -2.66 -14.89
N THR A 391 3.14 -3.23 -15.94
CA THR A 391 2.96 -2.83 -17.32
C THR A 391 2.90 -4.06 -18.22
N PRO A 392 1.70 -4.57 -18.54
CA PRO A 392 1.57 -5.72 -19.44
C PRO A 392 1.91 -5.37 -20.89
N GLY A 393 2.35 -6.36 -21.66
CA GLY A 393 2.32 -6.30 -23.13
C GLY A 393 3.19 -5.21 -23.78
N GLY A 394 4.31 -4.84 -23.16
CA GLY A 394 5.33 -3.97 -23.76
C GLY A 394 4.89 -2.52 -23.92
N LYS A 395 4.07 -2.00 -23.02
CA LYS A 395 3.56 -0.61 -23.03
C LYS A 395 3.86 0.07 -21.71
N ALA A 396 4.14 1.37 -21.73
CA ALA A 396 4.15 2.16 -20.50
C ALA A 396 2.77 2.72 -20.18
N ASP A 397 2.53 3.04 -18.92
CA ASP A 397 1.36 3.80 -18.48
C ASP A 397 1.81 5.06 -17.76
N LEU A 398 1.48 6.21 -18.35
CA LEU A 398 1.87 7.51 -17.82
C LEU A 398 1.32 7.76 -16.42
N ILE A 399 0.05 7.44 -16.17
CA ILE A 399 -0.58 7.77 -14.89
C ILE A 399 -0.02 6.87 -13.79
N LYS A 400 0.07 5.56 -14.03
CA LYS A 400 0.69 4.63 -13.07
C LYS A 400 2.13 5.05 -12.75
N GLY A 401 2.93 5.31 -13.79
CA GLY A 401 4.32 5.78 -13.66
C GLY A 401 4.46 7.07 -12.86
N LYS A 402 3.62 8.07 -13.14
CA LYS A 402 3.63 9.34 -12.42
C LYS A 402 3.11 9.21 -10.99
N VAL A 403 2.14 8.35 -10.69
CA VAL A 403 1.68 8.13 -9.32
C VAL A 403 2.79 7.47 -8.49
N SER A 404 3.35 6.32 -8.94
CA SER A 404 4.42 5.62 -8.21
C SER A 404 5.65 6.50 -8.01
N SER A 405 6.10 7.22 -9.03
CA SER A 405 7.25 8.13 -8.92
C SER A 405 6.96 9.34 -8.03
N SER A 406 5.75 9.90 -8.05
CA SER A 406 5.38 11.00 -7.15
C SER A 406 5.41 10.57 -5.68
N ILE A 407 4.94 9.35 -5.37
CA ILE A 407 5.04 8.78 -4.02
C ILE A 407 6.51 8.68 -3.60
N ALA A 408 7.37 8.15 -4.48
CA ALA A 408 8.79 8.00 -4.17
C ALA A 408 9.48 9.36 -3.94
N HIS A 409 9.18 10.36 -4.76
CA HIS A 409 9.75 11.69 -4.63
C HIS A 409 9.28 12.40 -3.35
N LEU A 410 7.98 12.41 -3.07
CA LEU A 410 7.40 13.11 -1.91
C LEU A 410 7.82 12.48 -0.57
N TYR A 411 7.95 11.15 -0.51
CA TYR A 411 8.26 10.43 0.74
C TYR A 411 9.67 9.90 0.82
N SER A 412 10.54 10.38 -0.06
CA SER A 412 11.95 10.02 -0.09
C SER A 412 12.21 8.51 -0.19
N ARG A 413 11.42 7.81 -1.00
CA ARG A 413 11.63 6.38 -1.24
C ARG A 413 12.80 6.15 -2.19
N PRO A 414 13.60 5.10 -1.96
CA PRO A 414 14.82 4.88 -2.72
C PRO A 414 14.56 4.57 -4.19
N ARG A 415 13.49 3.82 -4.50
CA ARG A 415 13.27 3.28 -5.84
C ARG A 415 11.80 3.38 -6.28
N VAL A 416 11.56 3.18 -7.57
CA VAL A 416 10.25 3.02 -8.19
C VAL A 416 10.29 1.72 -9.00
N TRP A 417 9.51 0.74 -8.55
CA TRP A 417 9.50 -0.61 -9.12
C TRP A 417 8.68 -0.65 -10.41
N LEU A 418 9.29 -1.14 -11.49
CA LEU A 418 8.63 -1.39 -12.76
C LEU A 418 8.53 -2.89 -12.97
N GLU A 419 7.33 -3.44 -12.77
CA GLU A 419 7.04 -4.79 -13.23
C GLU A 419 6.63 -4.73 -14.71
N GLY A 420 7.45 -5.31 -15.59
CA GLY A 420 7.15 -5.40 -17.02
C GLY A 420 7.80 -6.65 -17.60
N TYR A 421 7.43 -7.24 -18.71
CA TYR A 421 6.20 -7.07 -19.45
C TYR A 421 5.59 -8.46 -19.55
N HIS A 422 4.78 -8.83 -18.56
CA HIS A 422 4.09 -10.10 -18.63
C HIS A 422 3.15 -10.13 -19.86
N SER A 423 2.85 -11.32 -20.35
CA SER A 423 1.93 -11.54 -21.47
C SER A 423 2.35 -10.89 -22.81
N LEU A 424 3.62 -10.51 -22.97
CA LEU A 424 4.16 -10.05 -24.26
C LEU A 424 4.39 -11.21 -25.24
N GLY A 425 4.47 -12.45 -24.72
CA GLY A 425 4.68 -13.67 -25.50
C GLY A 425 6.13 -13.91 -25.90
N TRP A 426 6.42 -15.13 -26.35
CA TRP A 426 7.76 -15.57 -26.80
C TRP A 426 8.31 -14.84 -28.02
N GLY A 427 7.46 -14.06 -28.71
CA GLY A 427 7.88 -13.16 -29.79
C GLY A 427 8.47 -11.84 -29.29
N ALA A 428 8.57 -11.61 -27.98
CA ALA A 428 9.13 -10.38 -27.41
C ALA A 428 10.54 -10.13 -27.94
N THR A 429 10.75 -8.98 -28.58
CA THR A 429 12.06 -8.60 -29.13
C THR A 429 12.78 -7.62 -28.19
N PRO A 430 14.12 -7.53 -28.25
CA PRO A 430 14.86 -6.48 -27.53
C PRO A 430 14.41 -5.05 -27.88
N GLU A 431 13.91 -4.83 -29.10
CA GLU A 431 13.37 -3.53 -29.52
C GLU A 431 12.11 -3.17 -28.73
N ASN A 432 11.17 -4.11 -28.59
CA ASN A 432 9.96 -3.93 -27.77
C ASN A 432 10.33 -3.59 -26.32
N LEU A 433 11.29 -4.32 -25.74
CA LEU A 433 11.75 -4.08 -24.37
C LEU A 433 12.42 -2.72 -24.22
N MET A 434 13.28 -2.35 -25.16
CA MET A 434 13.98 -1.06 -25.14
C MET A 434 13.00 0.10 -25.20
N PHE A 435 12.01 0.05 -26.09
CA PHE A 435 11.00 1.11 -26.22
C PHE A 435 10.16 1.25 -24.94
N ALA A 436 9.57 0.14 -24.50
CA ALA A 436 8.67 0.14 -23.35
C ALA A 436 9.40 0.54 -22.06
N THR A 437 10.62 0.05 -21.85
CA THR A 437 11.38 0.32 -20.61
C THR A 437 11.82 1.77 -20.57
N ARG A 438 12.29 2.35 -21.69
CA ARG A 438 12.66 3.78 -21.76
C ARG A 438 11.48 4.69 -21.45
N GLU A 439 10.31 4.38 -21.96
CA GLU A 439 9.11 5.18 -21.71
C GLU A 439 8.69 5.11 -20.23
N ASN A 440 8.74 3.93 -19.61
CA ASN A 440 8.48 3.81 -18.17
C ASN A 440 9.53 4.58 -17.32
N TYR A 441 10.80 4.52 -17.70
CA TYR A 441 11.86 5.27 -17.02
C TYR A 441 11.67 6.78 -17.16
N LEU A 442 11.15 7.26 -18.30
CA LEU A 442 10.76 8.66 -18.47
C LEU A 442 9.67 9.08 -17.48
N TYR A 443 8.76 8.17 -17.13
CA TYR A 443 7.70 8.42 -16.14
C TYR A 443 8.18 8.29 -14.69
N GLY A 444 9.45 7.94 -14.48
CA GLY A 444 10.12 7.95 -13.18
C GLY A 444 10.41 6.58 -12.59
N CYS A 445 10.20 5.49 -13.33
CA CYS A 445 10.67 4.16 -12.92
C CYS A 445 12.20 4.11 -12.89
N ASN A 446 12.76 3.39 -11.93
CA ASN A 446 14.21 3.24 -11.80
C ASN A 446 14.66 1.90 -11.19
N LEU A 447 13.77 0.93 -11.00
CA LEU A 447 14.08 -0.46 -10.68
C LEU A 447 13.37 -1.34 -11.71
N LEU A 448 14.14 -1.97 -12.60
CA LEU A 448 13.61 -2.84 -13.63
C LEU A 448 13.35 -4.25 -13.08
N ASN A 449 12.14 -4.74 -13.30
CA ASN A 449 11.80 -6.13 -13.07
C ASN A 449 11.19 -6.71 -14.35
N LEU A 450 11.85 -7.73 -14.90
CA LEU A 450 11.39 -8.46 -16.08
C LEU A 450 10.54 -9.67 -15.68
N HIS A 451 9.22 -9.53 -15.72
CA HIS A 451 8.22 -10.59 -15.55
C HIS A 451 8.15 -11.50 -16.80
N GLY A 452 8.77 -12.68 -16.85
CA GLY A 452 9.40 -13.38 -15.73
C GLY A 452 10.63 -14.20 -16.09
N LEU A 453 11.16 -14.86 -15.06
CA LEU A 453 12.19 -15.89 -15.08
C LEU A 453 11.55 -17.19 -14.57
N TYR A 454 11.39 -18.21 -15.41
CA TYR A 454 10.81 -19.47 -14.94
C TYR A 454 11.87 -20.44 -14.42
N TYR A 455 11.63 -21.11 -13.29
CA TYR A 455 12.48 -22.18 -12.81
C TYR A 455 12.52 -23.32 -13.83
N THR A 456 11.34 -23.77 -14.29
CA THR A 456 11.22 -24.73 -15.39
C THR A 456 10.18 -24.30 -16.41
N THR A 457 10.27 -24.86 -17.61
CA THR A 457 9.31 -24.65 -18.70
C THR A 457 8.93 -26.02 -19.25
N HIS A 458 7.65 -26.37 -19.21
CA HIS A 458 7.15 -27.63 -19.77
C HIS A 458 6.78 -27.54 -21.26
N GLY A 459 7.15 -26.44 -21.95
CA GLY A 459 7.08 -26.33 -23.41
C GLY A 459 5.66 -26.27 -24.00
N SER A 460 4.68 -25.74 -23.27
CA SER A 460 3.30 -25.57 -23.75
C SER A 460 2.74 -24.17 -23.44
N PHE A 461 1.50 -23.88 -23.88
CA PHE A 461 0.76 -22.63 -23.64
C PHE A 461 0.55 -22.26 -22.15
N TRP A 462 0.98 -23.10 -21.22
CA TRP A 462 0.80 -22.99 -19.77
C TRP A 462 1.83 -22.14 -19.03
N GLU A 463 2.75 -21.46 -19.72
CA GLU A 463 3.66 -20.54 -19.02
C GLU A 463 2.85 -19.35 -18.49
N TRP A 464 2.90 -19.19 -17.17
CA TRP A 464 1.97 -18.38 -16.38
C TRP A 464 1.76 -16.93 -16.90
N ALA A 465 2.75 -16.36 -17.60
CA ALA A 465 2.58 -15.21 -18.50
C ALA A 465 3.87 -14.98 -19.34
N PRO A 466 4.01 -15.59 -20.53
CA PRO A 466 5.25 -15.52 -21.31
C PRO A 466 5.63 -14.08 -21.70
N PRO A 467 6.92 -13.81 -21.95
CA PRO A 467 8.03 -14.77 -22.09
C PRO A 467 8.87 -14.98 -20.81
N CYS A 468 9.85 -15.90 -20.92
CA CYS A 468 10.97 -15.96 -20.02
C CYS A 468 12.13 -15.08 -20.53
N TYR A 469 12.28 -13.83 -20.09
CA TYR A 469 13.22 -12.85 -20.68
C TYR A 469 14.72 -13.19 -20.64
N HIS A 470 15.08 -14.25 -19.91
CA HIS A 470 16.44 -14.59 -19.53
C HIS A 470 17.08 -15.61 -20.50
N PHE A 471 17.83 -16.58 -19.97
CA PHE A 471 18.58 -17.61 -20.70
C PHE A 471 17.76 -18.54 -21.63
N ARG A 472 16.44 -18.34 -21.74
CA ARG A 472 15.58 -19.05 -22.71
C ARG A 472 15.32 -18.24 -23.98
N MET A 473 15.58 -16.93 -23.98
CA MET A 473 15.44 -16.11 -25.17
C MET A 473 16.67 -16.25 -26.07
N PRO A 474 16.50 -16.28 -27.40
CA PRO A 474 17.62 -16.42 -28.34
C PRO A 474 18.61 -15.24 -28.28
N TYR A 475 18.18 -14.09 -27.74
CA TYR A 475 19.02 -12.90 -27.58
C TYR A 475 19.77 -12.83 -26.24
N TRP A 476 19.67 -13.84 -25.35
CA TRP A 476 20.31 -13.80 -24.03
C TRP A 476 21.82 -13.53 -24.09
N GLY A 477 22.50 -14.08 -25.10
CA GLY A 477 23.93 -13.84 -25.33
C GLY A 477 24.29 -12.36 -25.50
N HIS A 478 23.32 -11.51 -25.88
CA HIS A 478 23.48 -10.06 -26.08
C HIS A 478 22.78 -9.22 -24.99
N MET A 479 22.09 -9.85 -24.03
CA MET A 479 21.22 -9.15 -23.08
C MET A 479 22.00 -8.26 -22.10
N GLU A 480 23.29 -8.55 -21.89
CA GLU A 480 24.21 -7.74 -21.06
C GLU A 480 24.21 -6.26 -21.47
N THR A 481 24.25 -5.97 -22.78
CA THR A 481 24.24 -4.58 -23.26
C THR A 481 22.94 -3.84 -22.90
N PHE A 482 21.80 -4.55 -22.91
CA PHE A 482 20.52 -4.00 -22.49
C PHE A 482 20.49 -3.79 -20.97
N LEU A 483 20.91 -4.79 -20.20
CA LEU A 483 20.88 -4.75 -18.74
C LEU A 483 21.84 -3.69 -18.18
N ASP A 484 23.08 -3.60 -18.68
CA ASP A 484 24.05 -2.57 -18.31
C ASP A 484 23.52 -1.16 -18.58
N TYR A 485 22.81 -0.97 -19.71
CA TYR A 485 22.21 0.31 -20.05
C TYR A 485 21.17 0.74 -19.01
N PHE A 486 20.28 -0.18 -18.63
CA PHE A 486 19.23 0.13 -17.65
C PHE A 486 19.76 0.17 -16.22
N GLU A 487 20.79 -0.59 -15.86
CA GLU A 487 21.45 -0.49 -14.56
C GLU A 487 22.06 0.90 -14.34
N ARG A 488 22.76 1.44 -15.36
CA ARG A 488 23.32 2.80 -15.31
C ARG A 488 22.23 3.85 -15.19
N LEU A 489 21.11 3.68 -15.92
CA LEU A 489 19.96 4.57 -15.80
C LEU A 489 19.29 4.46 -14.42
N SER A 490 19.10 3.26 -13.91
CA SER A 490 18.59 3.00 -12.57
C SER A 490 19.43 3.72 -11.52
N TYR A 491 20.75 3.59 -11.59
CA TYR A 491 21.66 4.32 -10.71
C TYR A 491 21.44 5.83 -10.82
N LEU A 492 21.58 6.39 -12.02
CA LEU A 492 21.55 7.84 -12.23
C LEU A 492 20.18 8.44 -11.84
N MET A 493 19.08 7.80 -12.23
CA MET A 493 17.71 8.26 -12.01
C MET A 493 17.24 8.09 -10.56
N SER A 494 17.99 7.37 -9.72
CA SER A 494 17.71 7.29 -8.29
C SER A 494 18.47 8.35 -7.46
N GLN A 495 19.56 8.92 -7.98
CA GLN A 495 20.38 9.87 -7.22
C GLN A 495 19.73 11.25 -7.07
N GLY A 496 20.11 11.95 -6.01
CA GLY A 496 19.71 13.34 -5.78
C GLY A 496 18.25 13.51 -5.36
N VAL A 497 17.66 14.64 -5.74
CA VAL A 497 16.27 14.99 -5.41
C VAL A 497 15.56 15.45 -6.68
N HIS A 498 14.43 14.83 -6.97
CA HIS A 498 13.60 15.19 -8.11
C HIS A 498 13.15 16.65 -8.05
N GLN A 499 13.22 17.35 -9.18
CA GLN A 499 12.79 18.73 -9.34
C GLN A 499 11.54 18.76 -10.21
N ALA A 500 10.48 19.40 -9.73
CA ALA A 500 9.23 19.60 -10.45
C ALA A 500 8.63 20.95 -10.11
N ASP A 501 8.19 21.70 -11.14
CA ASP A 501 7.58 23.03 -10.98
C ASP A 501 6.08 22.98 -10.69
N VAL A 502 5.43 21.85 -11.01
CA VAL A 502 3.97 21.69 -10.96
C VAL A 502 3.60 20.49 -10.10
N ALA A 503 2.63 20.69 -9.21
CA ALA A 503 1.99 19.62 -8.45
C ALA A 503 0.51 19.50 -8.86
N VAL A 504 0.09 18.28 -9.18
CA VAL A 504 -1.31 17.94 -9.42
C VAL A 504 -1.87 17.28 -8.16
N ILE A 505 -3.01 17.77 -7.67
CA ILE A 505 -3.64 17.24 -6.46
C ILE A 505 -4.22 15.86 -6.76
N TYR A 506 -3.79 14.86 -5.99
CA TYR A 506 -4.38 13.51 -6.00
C TYR A 506 -5.69 13.50 -5.20
N PRO A 507 -6.86 13.20 -5.80
CA PRO A 507 -8.16 13.66 -5.30
C PRO A 507 -8.81 12.77 -4.22
N VAL A 508 -8.05 12.40 -3.20
CA VAL A 508 -8.50 11.52 -2.11
C VAL A 508 -9.64 12.13 -1.28
N ALA A 509 -9.48 13.39 -0.84
CA ALA A 509 -10.44 14.03 0.06
C ALA A 509 -11.85 14.15 -0.56
N THR A 510 -11.93 14.40 -1.87
CA THR A 510 -13.20 14.47 -2.60
C THR A 510 -13.90 13.11 -2.63
N GLY A 511 -13.13 12.02 -2.80
CA GLY A 511 -13.64 10.65 -2.73
C GLY A 511 -14.10 10.26 -1.32
N GLN A 512 -13.29 10.55 -0.29
CA GLN A 512 -13.62 10.28 1.11
C GLN A 512 -14.88 11.03 1.57
N ALA A 513 -15.05 12.28 1.12
CA ALA A 513 -16.24 13.06 1.40
C ALA A 513 -17.48 12.59 0.61
N ASP A 514 -17.27 11.77 -0.44
CA ASP A 514 -18.27 11.38 -1.44
C ASP A 514 -18.92 12.63 -2.08
N MET A 515 -18.05 13.47 -2.65
CA MET A 515 -18.38 14.73 -3.31
C MET A 515 -17.88 14.75 -4.78
N GLY A 516 -18.14 13.68 -5.53
CA GLY A 516 -17.70 13.56 -6.93
C GLY A 516 -16.25 13.06 -7.06
N GLY A 517 -15.92 12.00 -6.33
CA GLY A 517 -14.60 11.36 -6.38
C GLY A 517 -14.18 10.96 -7.80
N PRO A 518 -15.00 10.22 -8.57
CA PRO A 518 -14.67 9.83 -9.93
C PRO A 518 -14.37 11.00 -10.88
N GLU A 519 -15.16 12.08 -10.79
CA GLU A 519 -14.97 13.28 -11.60
C GLU A 519 -13.66 13.99 -11.24
N ALA A 520 -13.34 14.08 -9.96
CA ALA A 520 -12.09 14.67 -9.49
C ALA A 520 -10.88 13.82 -9.91
N THR A 521 -10.96 12.49 -9.80
CA THR A 521 -9.95 11.53 -10.29
C THR A 521 -9.69 11.73 -11.77
N ASN A 522 -10.76 11.75 -12.58
CA ASN A 522 -10.64 11.98 -14.01
C ASN A 522 -10.02 13.35 -14.33
N ALA A 523 -10.45 14.41 -13.64
CA ALA A 523 -9.91 15.76 -13.84
C ALA A 523 -8.41 15.83 -13.52
N ALA A 524 -7.97 15.23 -12.41
CA ALA A 524 -6.56 15.17 -12.02
C ALA A 524 -5.71 14.40 -13.04
N PHE A 525 -6.18 13.23 -13.47
CA PHE A 525 -5.42 12.39 -14.40
C PHE A 525 -5.37 12.97 -15.81
N VAL A 526 -6.46 13.56 -16.30
CA VAL A 526 -6.47 14.28 -17.58
C VAL A 526 -5.54 15.50 -17.52
N ALA A 527 -5.56 16.27 -16.43
CA ALA A 527 -4.64 17.39 -16.26
C ALA A 527 -3.18 16.93 -16.29
N GLY A 528 -2.84 15.87 -15.53
CA GLY A 528 -1.50 15.29 -15.53
C GLY A 528 -1.07 14.76 -16.91
N ALA A 529 -1.98 14.11 -17.64
CA ALA A 529 -1.71 13.62 -18.97
C ALA A 529 -1.45 14.73 -19.99
N ASN A 530 -2.23 15.83 -19.93
CA ASN A 530 -2.05 16.97 -20.83
C ASN A 530 -0.71 17.67 -20.59
N LEU A 531 -0.32 17.86 -19.33
CA LEU A 531 0.95 18.48 -18.95
C LEU A 531 2.20 17.74 -19.48
N MET A 532 2.09 16.45 -19.77
CA MET A 532 3.21 15.61 -20.23
C MET A 532 3.20 15.35 -21.74
N ARG A 533 2.14 15.78 -22.44
CA ARG A 533 1.98 15.62 -23.91
C ARG A 533 2.39 16.88 -24.68
N ASP A 534 2.34 18.03 -24.03
CA ASP A 534 2.84 19.31 -24.53
C ASP A 534 4.34 19.45 -24.25
#